data_AF-A0A7W0Y4W3-F1
#
_entry.id   AF-A0A7W0Y4W3-F1
#
_cell.length_a   1.000
_cell.length_b   1.000
_cell.length_c   1.000
_cell.angle_alpha   90.00
_cell.angle_beta   90.00
_cell.angle_gamma   90.00
#
_symmetry.space_group_name_H-M   'P 1'
#
loop_
_entity.id
_entity.type
_entity.pdbx_description
1 polymer ?
#
loop_
_entity_poly.entity_id
_entity_poly.type
_entity_poly.pdbx_seq_one_letter_code
_entity_poly.pdbx_strand_id
1 'polypeptide(L)'
;MSSSISSMIGVAAGLALAGTLVACVRPPPPAPSGAEKRTEITLLWAKIRDWRREAKMELDPTPQSLFAVKKMSVPEAKRVCPDGHEVPKTCSDVCDLADAICDNAEAICTIAAELGPQDTFAQEKCTSAKASCHESKQRCCDCSGDK
;
A
#
# COMPACT_ATOMS: atom_id res chain seq x y z
N MET A 1 -27.31 -36.33 -28.10
CA MET A 1 -27.96 -35.50 -29.13
C MET A 1 -26.87 -35.11 -30.11
N SER A 2 -26.86 -35.78 -31.26
CA SER A 2 -25.92 -35.57 -32.36
C SER A 2 -26.46 -34.49 -33.30
N SER A 3 -25.60 -33.61 -33.82
CA SER A 3 -25.85 -32.87 -35.05
C SER A 3 -24.52 -32.45 -35.70
N SER A 4 -24.16 -33.18 -36.75
CA SER A 4 -23.41 -32.71 -37.93
C SER A 4 -24.28 -31.67 -38.69
N ILE A 5 -23.91 -30.86 -39.69
CA ILE A 5 -22.95 -30.82 -40.81
C ILE A 5 -22.90 -29.30 -41.17
N SER A 6 -21.84 -28.64 -41.63
CA SER A 6 -21.55 -28.46 -43.07
C SER A 6 -20.50 -27.37 -43.28
N SER A 7 -19.52 -27.73 -44.09
CA SER A 7 -18.53 -26.86 -44.72
C SER A 7 -19.18 -25.84 -45.66
N MET A 8 -18.64 -24.62 -45.68
CA MET A 8 -18.50 -23.86 -46.93
C MET A 8 -17.10 -23.28 -47.00
N ILE A 9 -16.35 -23.80 -47.98
CA ILE A 9 -15.05 -23.33 -48.45
C ILE A 9 -15.35 -22.14 -49.37
N GLY A 10 -14.85 -20.96 -49.02
CA GLY A 10 -14.80 -19.78 -49.88
C GLY A 10 -13.36 -19.34 -50.07
N VAL A 11 -12.72 -19.77 -51.15
CA VAL A 11 -11.41 -19.30 -51.59
C VAL A 11 -11.62 -17.99 -52.35
N ALA A 12 -11.23 -16.86 -51.76
CA ALA A 12 -11.08 -15.59 -52.46
C ALA A 12 -9.62 -15.16 -52.35
N ALA A 13 -8.86 -15.41 -53.42
CA ALA A 13 -7.54 -14.87 -53.64
C ALA A 13 -7.64 -13.34 -53.80
N GLY A 14 -7.07 -12.60 -52.86
CA GLY A 14 -6.89 -11.16 -52.93
C GLY A 14 -5.47 -10.80 -52.53
N LEU A 15 -4.60 -10.66 -53.54
CA LEU A 15 -3.33 -9.94 -53.40
C LEU A 15 -3.63 -8.48 -53.03
N ALA A 16 -3.13 -8.02 -51.88
CA ALA A 16 -2.54 -6.67 -51.75
C ALA A 16 -2.06 -6.40 -50.32
N LEU A 17 -0.83 -5.87 -50.25
CA LEU A 17 -0.24 -5.11 -49.15
C LEU A 17 0.19 -5.94 -47.93
N ALA A 18 1.40 -6.50 -48.05
CA ALA A 18 2.33 -6.65 -46.94
C ALA A 18 2.70 -5.26 -46.40
N GLY A 19 1.76 -4.59 -45.74
CA GLY A 19 2.03 -3.47 -44.87
C GLY A 19 2.73 -4.03 -43.64
N THR A 20 4.02 -3.75 -43.52
CA THR A 20 4.78 -3.98 -42.29
C THR A 20 4.08 -3.25 -41.15
N LEU A 21 3.24 -3.97 -40.40
CA LEU A 21 2.80 -3.56 -39.08
C LEU A 21 4.06 -3.53 -38.21
N VAL A 22 4.80 -2.43 -38.25
CA VAL A 22 5.74 -2.07 -37.20
C VAL A 22 4.86 -1.78 -35.98
N ALA A 23 4.45 -2.85 -35.30
CA ALA A 23 3.87 -2.75 -33.98
C ALA A 23 4.90 -1.96 -33.16
N CYS A 24 4.53 -0.76 -32.72
CA CYS A 24 5.36 0.06 -31.85
C CYS A 24 5.48 -0.65 -30.49
N VAL A 25 6.35 -1.66 -30.43
CA VAL A 25 6.76 -2.28 -29.17
C VAL A 25 7.59 -1.23 -28.46
N ARG A 26 6.94 -0.41 -27.63
CA ARG A 26 7.65 0.44 -26.68
C ARG A 26 8.39 -0.50 -25.73
N PRO A 27 9.72 -0.34 -25.55
CA PRO A 27 10.43 -1.08 -24.51
C PRO A 27 9.75 -0.79 -23.16
N PRO A 28 9.70 -1.78 -22.24
CA PRO A 28 9.18 -1.53 -20.91
C PRO A 28 9.96 -0.37 -20.26
N PRO A 29 9.29 0.47 -19.46
CA PRO A 29 10.00 1.50 -18.72
C PRO A 29 11.11 0.85 -17.87
N PRO A 30 12.25 1.53 -17.69
CA PRO A 30 13.30 1.03 -16.81
C PRO A 30 12.74 0.83 -15.39
N ALA A 31 13.29 -0.14 -14.67
CA ALA A 31 12.94 -0.34 -13.27
C ALA A 31 13.27 0.93 -12.45
N PRO A 32 12.44 1.30 -11.47
CA PRO A 32 12.71 2.47 -10.62
C PRO A 32 14.07 2.35 -9.94
N SER A 33 14.83 3.44 -10.00
CA SER A 33 16.08 3.61 -9.28
C SER A 33 15.85 3.65 -7.76
N GLY A 34 16.91 3.41 -6.98
CA GLY A 34 16.85 3.55 -5.53
C GLY A 34 16.46 4.96 -5.08
N ALA A 35 16.84 6.00 -5.84
CA ALA A 35 16.49 7.39 -5.55
C ALA A 35 14.99 7.67 -5.73
N GLU A 36 14.37 7.12 -6.79
CA GLU A 36 12.93 7.23 -7.01
C GLU A 36 12.15 6.54 -5.89
N LYS A 37 12.57 5.35 -5.48
CA LYS A 37 11.97 4.61 -4.35
C LYS A 37 12.06 5.37 -3.02
N ARG A 38 13.19 6.01 -2.72
CA ARG A 38 13.34 6.85 -1.51
C ARG A 38 12.46 8.10 -1.57
N THR A 39 12.28 8.67 -2.76
CA THR A 39 11.35 9.80 -2.97
C THR A 39 9.93 9.34 -2.69
N GLU A 40 9.53 8.17 -3.18
CA GLU A 40 8.21 7.58 -2.90
C GLU A 40 7.99 7.32 -1.41
N ILE A 41 8.95 6.72 -0.70
CA ILE A 41 8.91 6.58 0.77
C ILE A 41 8.69 7.94 1.45
N THR A 42 9.37 8.99 0.98
CA THR A 42 9.25 10.34 1.54
C THR A 42 7.84 10.91 1.35
N LEU A 43 7.24 10.73 0.17
CA LEU A 43 5.89 11.18 -0.12
C LEU A 43 4.84 10.41 0.71
N LEU A 44 4.98 9.09 0.81
CA LEU A 44 4.09 8.25 1.64
C LEU A 44 4.22 8.62 3.12
N TRP A 45 5.44 8.85 3.60
CA TRP A 45 5.68 9.28 4.98
C TRP A 45 5.09 10.66 5.28
N ALA A 46 5.19 11.61 4.34
CA ALA A 46 4.55 12.93 4.48
C ALA A 46 3.03 12.80 4.63
N LYS A 47 2.37 11.96 3.82
CA LYS A 47 0.94 11.67 3.94
C LYS A 47 0.57 11.10 5.32
N ILE A 48 1.35 10.15 5.84
CA ILE A 48 1.13 9.61 7.20
C ILE A 48 1.16 10.73 8.24
N ARG A 49 2.14 11.65 8.18
CA ARG A 49 2.23 12.77 9.13
C ARG A 49 1.06 13.73 9.01
N ASP A 50 0.56 13.96 7.79
CA ASP A 50 -0.61 14.80 7.56
C ASP A 50 -1.88 14.17 8.17
N TRP A 51 -2.09 12.87 8.00
CA TRP A 51 -3.21 12.15 8.63
C TRP A 51 -3.08 12.05 10.15
N ARG A 52 -1.87 11.88 10.69
CA ARG A 52 -1.64 11.94 12.15
C ARG A 52 -2.02 13.31 12.72
N ARG A 53 -1.68 14.40 12.03
CA ARG A 53 -2.10 15.75 12.39
C ARG A 53 -3.63 15.89 12.39
N GLU A 54 -4.28 15.39 11.34
CA GLU A 54 -5.75 15.40 11.21
C GLU A 54 -6.43 14.63 12.35
N ALA A 55 -5.88 13.46 12.71
CA ALA A 55 -6.31 12.66 13.85
C ALA A 55 -5.99 13.29 15.23
N LYS A 56 -5.35 14.47 15.27
CA LYS A 56 -4.85 15.15 16.48
C LYS A 56 -3.89 14.27 17.30
N MET A 57 -3.00 13.57 16.61
CA MET A 57 -1.91 12.80 17.18
C MET A 57 -0.59 13.59 17.08
N GLU A 58 0.43 13.17 17.83
CA GLU A 58 1.79 13.66 17.62
C GLU A 58 2.26 13.34 16.20
N LEU A 59 2.98 14.27 15.54
CA LEU A 59 3.34 14.11 14.13
C LEU A 59 4.20 12.88 13.87
N ASP A 60 5.12 12.60 14.77
CA ASP A 60 6.00 11.44 14.72
C ASP A 60 5.59 10.44 15.83
N PRO A 61 5.75 9.13 15.62
CA PRO A 61 5.41 8.13 16.61
C PRO A 61 6.33 8.21 17.84
N THR A 62 5.80 7.77 18.98
CA THR A 62 6.54 7.78 20.24
C THR A 62 7.76 6.84 20.20
N PRO A 63 8.85 7.13 20.94
CA PRO A 63 9.97 6.21 21.06
C PRO A 63 9.55 4.81 21.52
N GLN A 64 8.57 4.73 22.43
CA GLN A 64 8.04 3.48 22.95
C GLN A 64 7.41 2.62 21.86
N SER A 65 6.57 3.21 20.99
CA SER A 65 5.95 2.48 19.89
C SER A 65 6.99 2.05 18.83
N LEU A 66 7.99 2.88 18.54
CA LEU A 66 9.11 2.52 17.66
C LEU A 66 9.83 1.26 18.15
N PHE A 67 10.12 1.16 19.45
CA PHE A 67 10.74 -0.03 20.03
C PHE A 67 9.82 -1.26 19.98
N ALA A 68 8.53 -1.07 20.30
CA ALA A 68 7.55 -2.15 20.33
C ALA A 68 7.37 -2.82 18.96
N VAL A 69 7.27 -2.03 17.89
CA VAL A 69 6.95 -2.53 16.53
C VAL A 69 8.17 -2.86 15.67
N LYS A 70 9.39 -2.59 16.15
CA LYS A 70 10.62 -2.69 15.34
C LYS A 70 10.74 -4.02 14.60
N LYS A 71 10.42 -5.12 15.28
CA LYS A 71 10.51 -6.50 14.75
C LYS A 71 9.20 -7.05 14.19
N MET A 72 8.12 -6.28 14.25
CA MET A 72 6.80 -6.69 13.76
C MET A 72 6.66 -6.36 12.27
N SER A 73 5.78 -7.07 11.58
CA SER A 73 5.19 -6.68 10.30
C SER A 73 4.08 -5.65 10.52
N VAL A 74 3.65 -4.96 9.45
CA VAL A 74 2.49 -4.04 9.55
C VAL A 74 1.20 -4.78 9.94
N PRO A 75 0.89 -5.99 9.40
CA PRO A 75 -0.27 -6.75 9.84
C PRO A 75 -0.27 -7.16 11.31
N GLU A 76 0.90 -7.34 11.93
CA GLU A 76 1.01 -7.54 13.37
C GLU A 76 0.83 -6.23 14.14
N ALA A 77 1.46 -5.15 13.67
CA ALA A 77 1.36 -3.83 14.28
C ALA A 77 -0.08 -3.27 14.32
N LYS A 78 -0.94 -3.66 13.37
CA LYS A 78 -2.36 -3.23 13.35
C LYS A 78 -3.29 -3.99 14.30
N ARG A 79 -2.84 -5.10 14.90
CA ARG A 79 -3.64 -5.93 15.82
C ARG A 79 -3.56 -5.40 17.26
N VAL A 80 -4.28 -4.31 17.50
CA VAL A 80 -4.30 -3.61 18.80
C VAL A 80 -5.65 -3.64 19.50
N CYS A 81 -6.75 -3.79 18.75
CA CYS A 81 -8.06 -4.01 19.35
C CYS A 81 -8.12 -5.42 19.96
N PRO A 82 -8.68 -5.60 21.17
CA PRO A 82 -8.99 -6.92 21.71
C PRO A 82 -9.91 -7.71 20.78
N ASP A 83 -9.78 -9.04 20.79
CA ASP A 83 -10.66 -9.91 20.00
C ASP A 83 -12.15 -9.69 20.40
N GLY A 84 -13.00 -9.50 19.40
CA GLY A 84 -14.43 -9.23 19.60
C GLY A 84 -14.77 -7.80 20.02
N HIS A 85 -13.80 -6.88 20.07
CA HIS A 85 -14.06 -5.46 20.33
C HIS A 85 -14.77 -4.81 19.13
N GLU A 86 -15.95 -4.26 19.37
CA GLU A 86 -16.70 -3.48 18.38
C GLU A 86 -16.48 -1.98 18.60
N VAL A 87 -15.87 -1.32 17.63
CA VAL A 87 -15.68 0.13 17.67
C VAL A 87 -17.01 0.83 17.30
N PRO A 88 -17.47 1.85 18.05
CA PRO A 88 -18.68 2.58 17.72
C PRO A 88 -18.64 3.18 16.32
N LYS A 89 -19.79 3.19 15.60
CA LYS A 89 -19.88 3.76 14.25
C LYS A 89 -19.51 5.24 14.18
N THR A 90 -19.68 5.99 15.27
CA THR A 90 -19.28 7.40 15.37
C THR A 90 -17.77 7.62 15.30
N CYS A 91 -16.98 6.54 15.41
CA CYS A 91 -15.53 6.56 15.29
C CYS A 91 -15.04 6.17 13.88
N SER A 92 -15.93 6.02 12.88
CA SER A 92 -15.58 5.63 11.51
C SER A 92 -14.43 6.45 10.95
N ASP A 93 -14.50 7.78 11.06
CA ASP A 93 -13.50 8.68 10.47
C ASP A 93 -12.10 8.47 11.07
N VAL A 94 -12.01 8.18 12.37
CA VAL A 94 -10.75 7.90 13.06
C VAL A 94 -10.18 6.55 12.60
N CYS A 95 -11.05 5.56 12.41
CA CYS A 95 -10.66 4.23 11.96
C CYS A 95 -10.26 4.22 10.47
N ASP A 96 -10.95 4.98 9.63
CA ASP A 96 -10.62 5.15 8.20
C ASP A 96 -9.25 5.82 8.04
N LEU A 97 -8.95 6.85 8.84
CA LEU A 97 -7.61 7.46 8.89
C LEU A 97 -6.55 6.45 9.36
N ALA A 98 -6.86 5.63 10.36
CA ALA A 98 -5.94 4.62 10.85
C ALA A 98 -5.63 3.55 9.79
N ASP A 99 -6.64 3.11 9.04
CA ASP A 99 -6.47 2.14 7.96
C ASP A 99 -5.65 2.74 6.81
N ALA A 100 -5.91 3.99 6.40
CA ALA A 100 -5.10 4.69 5.40
C ALA A 100 -3.62 4.82 5.82
N ILE A 101 -3.35 5.10 7.11
CA ILE A 101 -1.98 5.14 7.64
C ILE A 101 -1.32 3.75 7.54
N CYS A 102 -2.05 2.68 7.86
CA CYS A 102 -1.54 1.32 7.76
C CYS A 102 -1.26 0.90 6.31
N ASP A 103 -2.10 1.28 5.35
CA ASP A 103 -1.86 1.00 3.93
C ASP A 103 -0.58 1.68 3.42
N ASN A 104 -0.36 2.95 3.77
CA ASN A 104 0.90 3.63 3.45
C ASN A 104 2.09 3.00 4.18
N ALA A 105 1.90 2.46 5.40
CA ALA A 105 2.95 1.74 6.10
C ALA A 105 3.33 0.42 5.40
N GLU A 106 2.34 -0.32 4.88
CA GLU A 106 2.56 -1.52 4.07
C GLU A 106 3.34 -1.17 2.78
N ALA A 107 2.96 -0.08 2.10
CA ALA A 107 3.68 0.40 0.92
C ALA A 107 5.14 0.79 1.23
N ILE A 108 5.38 1.59 2.27
CA ILE A 108 6.74 1.99 2.68
C ILE A 108 7.59 0.76 3.01
N CYS A 109 7.06 -0.19 3.79
CA CYS A 109 7.80 -1.38 4.17
C CYS A 109 8.07 -2.32 3.00
N THR A 110 7.18 -2.39 2.02
CA THR A 110 7.40 -3.11 0.76
C THR A 110 8.57 -2.50 -0.01
N ILE A 111 8.55 -1.18 -0.22
CA ILE A 111 9.65 -0.46 -0.91
C ILE A 111 10.98 -0.62 -0.14
N ALA A 112 10.94 -0.55 1.20
CA ALA A 112 12.12 -0.75 2.03
C ALA A 112 12.70 -2.16 1.90
N ALA A 113 11.85 -3.19 1.80
CA ALA A 113 12.29 -4.57 1.55
C ALA A 113 12.96 -4.70 0.16
N GLU A 114 12.42 -4.04 -0.87
CA GLU A 114 13.01 -4.02 -2.21
C GLU A 114 14.36 -3.30 -2.28
N LEU A 115 14.55 -2.25 -1.47
CA LEU A 115 15.84 -1.53 -1.35
C LEU A 115 16.88 -2.32 -0.56
N GLY A 116 16.43 -3.23 0.31
CA GLY A 116 17.27 -4.12 1.11
C GLY A 116 17.64 -3.56 2.50
N PRO A 117 18.20 -4.42 3.37
CA PRO A 117 18.46 -4.10 4.78
C PRO A 117 19.58 -3.05 4.99
N GLN A 118 20.44 -2.84 4.00
CA GLN A 118 21.52 -1.85 4.03
C GLN A 118 21.02 -0.40 3.83
N ASP A 119 19.77 -0.21 3.36
CA ASP A 119 19.16 1.10 3.18
C ASP A 119 18.57 1.60 4.51
N THR A 120 19.41 2.13 5.40
CA THR A 120 19.00 2.54 6.76
C THR A 120 17.85 3.54 6.75
N PHE A 121 17.83 4.47 5.79
CA PHE A 121 16.73 5.42 5.62
C PHE A 121 15.40 4.71 5.40
N ALA A 122 15.35 3.76 4.46
CA ALA A 122 14.13 3.01 4.18
C ALA A 122 13.70 2.15 5.37
N GLN A 123 14.64 1.51 6.07
CA GLN A 123 14.36 0.69 7.25
C GLN A 123 13.83 1.51 8.43
N GLU A 124 14.39 2.69 8.67
CA GLU A 124 13.92 3.63 9.70
C GLU A 124 12.51 4.12 9.37
N LYS A 125 12.24 4.50 8.12
CA LYS A 125 10.90 4.95 7.70
C LYS A 125 9.86 3.84 7.76
N CYS A 126 10.20 2.60 7.40
CA CYS A 126 9.31 1.45 7.62
C CYS A 126 9.01 1.27 9.12
N THR A 127 10.01 1.40 10.00
CA THR A 127 9.80 1.30 11.45
C THR A 127 8.87 2.41 11.97
N SER A 128 9.09 3.66 11.55
CA SER A 128 8.21 4.78 11.92
C SER A 128 6.79 4.64 11.37
N ALA A 129 6.63 4.11 10.15
CA ALA A 129 5.32 3.88 9.56
C ALA A 129 4.55 2.76 10.29
N LYS A 130 5.21 1.66 10.66
CA LYS A 130 4.63 0.61 11.52
C LYS A 130 4.16 1.16 12.86
N ALA A 131 4.99 1.98 13.51
CA ALA A 131 4.65 2.60 14.78
C ALA A 131 3.45 3.54 14.65
N SER A 132 3.39 4.29 13.53
CA SER A 132 2.25 5.17 13.23
C SER A 132 0.96 4.38 13.04
N CYS A 133 1.00 3.29 12.27
CA CYS A 133 -0.13 2.38 12.10
C CYS A 133 -0.61 1.81 13.45
N HIS A 134 0.30 1.31 14.28
CA HIS A 134 -0.04 0.79 15.61
C HIS A 134 -0.75 1.83 16.48
N GLU A 135 -0.18 3.02 16.63
CA GLU A 135 -0.77 4.09 17.45
C GLU A 135 -2.12 4.58 16.90
N SER A 136 -2.26 4.68 15.57
CA SER A 136 -3.52 5.10 14.95
C SER A 136 -4.62 4.05 15.12
N LYS A 137 -4.29 2.77 14.99
CA LYS A 137 -5.24 1.69 15.29
C LYS A 137 -5.61 1.67 16.78
N GLN A 138 -4.65 1.92 17.68
CA GLN A 138 -4.94 2.00 19.12
C GLN A 138 -5.95 3.11 19.39
N ARG A 139 -5.77 4.29 18.77
CA ARG A 139 -6.71 5.41 18.87
C ARG A 139 -8.09 5.09 18.32
N CYS A 140 -8.19 4.35 17.22
CA CYS A 140 -9.47 3.83 16.72
C CYS A 140 -10.13 2.90 17.74
N CYS A 141 -9.38 1.96 18.33
CA CYS A 141 -9.91 1.04 19.34
C CYS A 141 -10.36 1.74 20.63
N ASP A 142 -9.62 2.74 21.09
CA ASP A 142 -9.89 3.51 22.31
C ASP A 142 -10.98 4.58 22.10
N CYS A 143 -11.52 4.72 20.89
CA CYS A 143 -12.55 5.70 20.62
C CYS A 143 -13.88 5.28 21.27
N SER A 144 -14.21 5.93 22.39
CA SER A 144 -15.54 5.89 23.00
C SER A 144 -16.42 6.94 22.32
N GLY A 145 -17.56 6.55 21.75
CA GLY A 145 -18.46 7.41 20.98
C GLY A 145 -19.16 8.55 21.76
N ASP A 146 -18.64 8.92 22.93
CA ASP A 146 -19.16 10.00 23.76
C ASP A 146 -18.63 11.36 23.27
N LYS A 147 -19.43 12.05 22.45
CA LYS A 147 -19.35 13.49 22.23
C LYS A 147 -20.73 14.11 22.34
#